data_AF-A0A924UXR6-F1
#
_entry.id   AF-A0A924UXR6-F1
#
_cell.length_a   1.000
_cell.length_b   1.000
_cell.length_c   1.000
_cell.angle_alpha   90.00
_cell.angle_beta   90.00
_cell.angle_gamma   90.00
#
_symmetry.space_group_name_H-M   'P 1'
#
loop_
_entity.id
_entity.type
_entity.pdbx_description
1 polymer ?
#
loop_
_entity_poly.entity_id
_entity_poly.type
_entity_poly.pdbx_seq_one_letter_code
_entity_poly.pdbx_strand_id
1 'polypeptide(L)'
;MFSKILLKYILRIEPEFCMHFGTELQKGSPIIYFSSSKVWDKETLAKKIKSIFSLKYIPTEEILEIAGKETIMESIFGKKEDYAEELYRINFWHNSQKWEFDKLTEFDIKRADAIASLAVLIRTKHREVTSKYLHLNIAEKSIDICILLHPMVIRTPVVSIQYYLELHCAFTFNEIRKANYQEADDLISYIYELQYIQQKIALTLHEFLYLIDYNEKQKGTSLLLRAELSAIICAETVFSYLKASIEKTIVVIGLIYGIKNLESKKTHKSKLDALENGIPENSKKQFYYQFIMEFIKSENLDELNNFRTGILHKKGISDLQPHNYVGKDAESLPLKKIFEILVEQQSKNTAVLIGTYSLLTDELVKINPPNISPFEIPL
;
A
#
# COMPACT_ATOMS: atom_id res chain seq x y z
N MET A 1 17.25 16.68 21.49
CA MET A 1 17.91 15.93 22.58
C MET A 1 17.57 16.52 23.96
N PHE A 2 17.67 17.83 24.15
CA PHE A 2 17.32 18.53 25.40
C PHE A 2 15.84 18.36 25.81
N SER A 3 14.91 18.42 24.84
CA SER A 3 13.47 18.22 25.09
C SER A 3 13.15 16.83 25.67
N LYS A 4 13.74 15.75 25.13
CA LYS A 4 13.52 14.38 25.60
C LYS A 4 13.99 14.15 27.05
N ILE A 5 15.13 14.73 27.43
CA ILE A 5 15.66 14.64 28.80
C ILE A 5 14.74 15.41 29.76
N LEU A 6 14.33 16.62 29.39
CA LEU A 6 13.42 17.44 30.18
C LEU A 6 12.07 16.73 30.38
N LEU A 7 11.47 16.18 29.32
CA LEU A 7 10.19 15.48 29.39
C LEU A 7 10.25 14.23 30.27
N LYS A 8 11.28 13.40 30.11
CA LYS A 8 11.40 12.13 30.83
C LYS A 8 11.82 12.31 32.29
N TYR A 9 12.83 13.13 32.55
CA TYR A 9 13.48 13.18 33.87
C TYR A 9 12.98 14.33 34.75
N ILE A 10 12.53 15.44 34.14
CA ILE A 10 12.02 16.60 34.90
C ILE A 10 10.50 16.55 35.00
N LEU A 11 9.82 16.33 33.87
CA LEU A 11 8.36 16.34 33.79
C LEU A 11 7.73 14.95 33.99
N ARG A 12 8.54 13.88 34.03
CA ARG A 12 8.14 12.47 34.25
C ARG A 12 7.03 11.98 33.30
N ILE A 13 7.03 12.45 32.07
CA ILE A 13 6.05 12.04 31.06
C ILE A 13 6.53 10.75 30.40
N GLU A 14 5.58 9.90 30.01
CA GLU A 14 5.87 8.75 29.17
C GLU A 14 6.57 9.18 27.86
N PRO A 15 7.45 8.33 27.32
CA PRO A 15 8.19 8.67 26.11
C PRO A 15 7.29 8.78 24.87
N GLU A 16 6.12 8.15 24.90
CA GLU A 16 5.19 8.03 23.79
C GLU A 16 3.75 8.18 24.26
N PHE A 17 2.90 8.65 23.34
CA PHE A 17 1.47 8.63 23.46
C PHE A 17 0.90 7.63 22.44
N CYS A 18 -0.27 7.08 22.75
CA CYS A 18 -1.01 6.16 21.89
C CYS A 18 -2.38 6.75 21.57
N MET A 19 -2.81 6.63 20.32
CA MET A 19 -4.15 7.02 19.87
C MET A 19 -4.68 5.94 18.91
N HIS A 20 -5.93 5.54 19.08
CA HIS A 20 -6.62 4.69 18.12
C HIS A 20 -7.33 5.57 17.08
N PHE A 21 -7.48 5.02 15.89
CA PHE A 21 -8.14 5.70 14.78
C PHE A 21 -9.64 5.40 14.75
N GLY A 22 -10.46 6.43 14.52
CA GLY A 22 -11.92 6.34 14.64
C GLY A 22 -12.42 6.40 16.08
N THR A 23 -13.74 6.41 16.27
CA THR A 23 -14.37 6.51 17.61
C THR A 23 -14.47 5.18 18.34
N GLU A 24 -14.29 4.05 17.65
CA GLU A 24 -14.48 2.70 18.19
C GLU A 24 -13.19 1.87 18.06
N LEU A 25 -12.67 1.35 19.17
CA LEU A 25 -11.50 0.46 19.13
C LEU A 25 -11.93 -0.97 18.75
N GLN A 26 -11.53 -1.43 17.57
CA GLN A 26 -11.99 -2.71 17.01
C GLN A 26 -10.87 -3.46 16.27
N LYS A 27 -11.15 -4.72 15.87
CA LYS A 27 -10.17 -5.55 15.16
C LYS A 27 -9.77 -4.90 13.84
N GLY A 28 -8.47 -4.67 13.68
CA GLY A 28 -7.89 -4.03 12.50
C GLY A 28 -7.94 -2.50 12.51
N SER A 29 -8.48 -1.87 13.57
CA SER A 29 -8.41 -0.42 13.73
C SER A 29 -6.95 0.03 13.82
N PRO A 30 -6.50 0.98 13.00
CA PRO A 30 -5.15 1.51 13.10
C PRO A 30 -4.89 2.12 14.47
N ILE A 31 -3.75 1.77 15.07
CA ILE A 31 -3.24 2.37 16.30
C ILE A 31 -1.93 3.07 15.97
N ILE A 32 -1.77 4.29 16.46
CA ILE A 32 -0.55 5.06 16.26
C ILE A 32 0.13 5.41 17.58
N TYR A 33 1.45 5.34 17.53
CA TYR A 33 2.35 5.75 18.60
C TYR A 33 3.15 6.97 18.14
N PHE A 34 3.19 8.00 18.98
CA PHE A 34 3.93 9.22 18.70
C PHE A 34 4.66 9.74 19.93
N SER A 35 5.88 10.25 19.71
CA SER A 35 6.76 10.67 20.80
C SER A 35 6.20 11.86 21.57
N SER A 36 6.39 11.88 22.88
CA SER A 36 6.05 13.04 23.72
C SER A 36 6.83 14.30 23.35
N SER A 37 8.00 14.17 22.70
CA SER A 37 8.71 15.30 22.09
C SER A 37 7.90 15.99 20.99
N LYS A 38 7.23 15.24 20.11
CA LYS A 38 6.39 15.85 19.04
C LYS A 38 5.25 16.68 19.64
N VAL A 39 4.65 16.19 20.73
CA VAL A 39 3.58 16.89 21.45
C VAL A 39 4.13 18.15 22.13
N TRP A 40 5.24 18.02 22.85
CA TRP A 40 5.90 19.14 23.51
C TRP A 40 6.29 20.23 22.53
N ASP A 41 6.85 19.90 21.37
CA ASP A 41 7.34 20.91 20.42
C ASP A 41 6.21 21.81 19.92
N LYS A 42 4.97 21.31 19.85
CA LYS A 42 3.76 22.04 19.45
C LYS A 42 3.14 22.91 20.54
N GLU A 43 3.53 22.72 21.80
CA GLU A 43 2.97 23.50 22.90
C GLU A 43 3.40 24.97 22.85
N THR A 44 2.50 25.84 23.33
CA THR A 44 2.79 27.27 23.47
C THR A 44 3.92 27.51 24.45
N LEU A 45 4.72 28.55 24.22
CA LEU A 45 5.83 28.92 25.10
C LEU A 45 5.36 29.15 26.55
N ALA A 46 4.21 29.79 26.74
CA ALA A 46 3.62 30.03 28.06
C ALA A 46 3.33 28.71 28.81
N LYS A 47 2.75 27.72 28.13
CA LYS A 47 2.45 26.41 28.73
C LYS A 47 3.73 25.62 29.02
N LYS A 48 4.72 25.65 28.12
CA LYS A 48 6.05 25.06 28.34
C LYS A 48 6.71 25.62 29.59
N ILE A 49 6.75 26.96 29.72
CA ILE A 49 7.35 27.65 30.87
C ILE A 49 6.59 27.29 32.15
N LYS A 50 5.26 27.38 32.15
CA LYS A 50 4.42 27.01 33.30
C LYS A 50 4.69 25.58 33.74
N SER A 51 4.76 24.64 32.80
CA SER A 51 5.00 23.23 33.09
C SER A 51 6.39 22.95 33.64
N ILE A 52 7.42 23.66 33.19
CA ILE A 52 8.76 23.58 33.77
C ILE A 52 8.76 24.06 35.23
N PHE A 53 8.14 25.22 35.51
CA PHE A 53 8.05 25.74 36.87
C PHE A 53 7.16 24.91 37.79
N SER A 54 6.07 24.34 37.28
CA SER A 54 5.18 23.46 38.05
C SER A 54 5.67 22.01 38.11
N LEU A 55 6.78 21.68 37.44
CA LEU A 55 7.33 20.32 37.29
C LEU A 55 6.27 19.29 36.86
N LYS A 56 5.27 19.75 36.10
CA LYS A 56 4.10 18.97 35.71
C LYS A 56 3.63 19.44 34.35
N TYR A 57 3.50 18.50 33.43
CA TYR A 57 2.97 18.75 32.10
C TYR A 57 1.81 17.82 31.82
N ILE A 58 0.71 18.41 31.38
CA ILE A 58 -0.45 17.70 30.86
C ILE A 58 -0.72 18.31 29.48
N PRO A 59 -0.55 17.54 28.39
CA PRO A 59 -0.92 18.01 27.06
C PRO A 59 -2.42 18.24 26.98
N THR A 60 -2.86 19.17 26.14
CA THR A 60 -4.28 19.32 25.82
C THR A 60 -4.70 18.25 24.81
N GLU A 61 -5.97 17.84 24.84
CA GLU A 61 -6.55 16.90 23.86
C GLU A 61 -6.32 17.39 22.43
N GLU A 62 -6.56 18.67 22.17
CA GLU A 62 -6.31 19.30 20.86
C GLU A 62 -4.88 19.07 20.33
N ILE A 63 -3.85 19.19 21.18
CA ILE A 63 -2.46 19.00 20.74
C ILE A 63 -2.16 17.51 20.52
N LEU A 64 -2.78 16.63 21.32
CA LEU A 64 -2.69 15.18 21.10
C LEU A 64 -3.35 14.78 19.77
N GLU A 65 -4.51 15.33 19.45
CA GLU A 65 -5.21 15.10 18.18
C GLU A 65 -4.41 15.61 16.98
N ILE A 66 -3.83 16.80 17.07
CA ILE A 66 -2.96 17.35 16.01
C ILE A 66 -1.74 16.46 15.81
N ALA A 67 -1.03 16.10 16.89
CA ALA A 67 0.16 15.25 16.81
C ALA A 67 -0.17 13.83 16.32
N GLY A 68 -1.33 13.32 16.71
CA GLY A 68 -1.88 12.05 16.25
C GLY A 68 -2.20 12.06 14.76
N LYS A 69 -2.99 13.04 14.31
CA LYS A 69 -3.32 13.21 12.88
C LYS A 69 -2.06 13.31 12.03
N GLU A 70 -1.10 14.16 12.40
CA GLU A 70 0.17 14.27 11.66
C GLU A 70 0.94 12.95 11.58
N THR A 71 1.01 12.21 12.68
CA THR A 71 1.70 10.92 12.70
C THR A 71 1.00 9.89 11.83
N ILE A 72 -0.34 9.89 11.82
CA ILE A 72 -1.17 9.06 10.94
C ILE A 72 -0.93 9.41 9.47
N MET A 73 -0.92 10.70 9.13
CA MET A 73 -0.66 11.16 7.77
C MET A 73 0.74 10.76 7.32
N GLU A 74 1.76 10.95 8.17
CA GLU A 74 3.14 10.55 7.85
C GLU A 74 3.31 9.02 7.67
N SER A 75 2.61 8.21 8.47
CA SER A 75 2.89 6.77 8.60
C SER A 75 1.96 5.88 7.79
N ILE A 76 0.78 6.38 7.41
CA ILE A 76 -0.30 5.59 6.81
C ILE A 76 -0.80 6.23 5.52
N PHE A 77 -1.27 7.48 5.57
CA PHE A 77 -2.03 8.04 4.45
C PHE A 77 -1.17 8.80 3.43
N GLY A 78 -0.02 9.34 3.84
CA GLY A 78 0.89 10.09 2.97
C GLY A 78 0.48 11.54 2.78
N LYS A 79 0.60 12.02 1.53
CA LYS A 79 0.31 13.42 1.15
C LYS A 79 -0.82 13.51 0.12
N LYS A 80 -1.08 14.72 -0.39
CA LYS A 80 -2.11 14.95 -1.41
C LYS A 80 -1.89 14.10 -2.66
N GLU A 81 -0.63 13.88 -3.05
CA GLU A 81 -0.25 13.03 -4.18
C GLU A 81 -0.62 11.55 -3.95
N ASP A 82 -0.81 11.16 -2.69
CA ASP A 82 -1.21 9.83 -2.23
C ASP A 82 -2.71 9.75 -1.84
N TYR A 83 -3.53 10.74 -2.21
CA TYR A 83 -4.96 10.81 -1.85
C TYR A 83 -5.23 10.82 -0.33
N ALA A 84 -4.28 11.37 0.44
CA ALA A 84 -4.19 11.13 1.87
C ALA A 84 -5.34 11.70 2.71
N GLU A 85 -5.80 12.92 2.44
CA GLU A 85 -6.86 13.54 3.26
C GLU A 85 -8.21 12.86 3.01
N GLU A 86 -8.48 12.48 1.77
CA GLU A 86 -9.67 11.73 1.38
C GLU A 86 -9.65 10.33 2.00
N LEU A 87 -8.52 9.61 1.92
CA LEU A 87 -8.32 8.32 2.59
C LEU A 87 -8.47 8.42 4.11
N TYR A 88 -7.88 9.45 4.72
CA TYR A 88 -8.03 9.71 6.16
C TYR A 88 -9.50 9.85 6.52
N ARG A 89 -10.25 10.68 5.78
CA ARG A 89 -11.65 10.96 6.09
C ARG A 89 -12.54 9.73 5.92
N ILE A 90 -12.43 8.99 4.82
CA ILE A 90 -13.26 7.79 4.60
C ILE A 90 -12.90 6.68 5.60
N ASN A 91 -11.61 6.49 5.91
CA ASN A 91 -11.21 5.49 6.89
C ASN A 91 -11.61 5.91 8.31
N PHE A 92 -11.57 7.20 8.65
CA PHE A 92 -12.03 7.68 9.96
C PHE A 92 -13.51 7.37 10.15
N TRP A 93 -14.32 7.69 9.13
CA TRP A 93 -15.74 7.34 9.11
C TRP A 93 -15.95 5.83 9.25
N HIS A 94 -15.20 5.03 8.49
CA HIS A 94 -15.27 3.56 8.52
C HIS A 94 -14.95 2.99 9.91
N ASN A 95 -13.88 3.46 10.54
CA ASN A 95 -13.43 3.05 11.88
C ASN A 95 -14.31 3.60 13.01
N SER A 96 -15.21 4.53 12.70
CA SER A 96 -16.22 5.03 13.64
C SER A 96 -17.50 4.19 13.62
N GLN A 97 -17.63 3.26 12.65
CA GLN A 97 -18.73 2.31 12.60
C GLN A 97 -18.41 1.07 13.44
N LYS A 98 -19.44 0.46 14.03
CA LYS A 98 -19.29 -0.84 14.71
C LYS A 98 -19.27 -1.98 13.68
N TRP A 99 -18.26 -2.84 13.76
CA TRP A 99 -18.05 -3.97 12.88
C TRP A 99 -18.33 -5.30 13.57
N GLU A 100 -18.91 -6.22 12.81
CA GLU A 100 -19.17 -7.60 13.26
C GLU A 100 -18.40 -8.56 12.35
N PHE A 101 -17.46 -9.29 12.95
CA PHE A 101 -16.59 -10.28 12.29
C PHE A 101 -17.10 -11.71 12.54
N ASP A 102 -18.39 -11.96 12.35
CA ASP A 102 -19.08 -13.20 12.69
C ASP A 102 -18.96 -14.31 11.63
N LYS A 103 -18.47 -13.98 10.42
CA LYS A 103 -18.36 -14.94 9.30
C LYS A 103 -16.94 -15.37 8.98
N LEU A 104 -15.94 -14.84 9.68
CA LEU A 104 -14.55 -15.24 9.44
C LEU A 104 -14.30 -16.67 9.92
N THR A 105 -13.63 -17.46 9.09
CA THR A 105 -13.06 -18.74 9.52
C THR A 105 -11.75 -18.52 10.28
N GLU A 106 -11.26 -19.55 10.97
CA GLU A 106 -9.95 -19.51 11.63
C GLU A 106 -8.81 -19.22 10.64
N PHE A 107 -8.92 -19.75 9.41
CA PHE A 107 -7.94 -19.51 8.35
C PHE A 107 -7.97 -18.05 7.86
N ASP A 108 -9.16 -17.46 7.71
CA ASP A 108 -9.31 -16.05 7.30
C ASP A 108 -8.69 -15.13 8.36
N ILE A 109 -8.92 -15.43 9.64
CA ILE A 109 -8.34 -14.71 10.78
C ILE A 109 -6.81 -14.73 10.72
N LYS A 110 -6.21 -15.91 10.58
CA LYS A 110 -4.74 -16.06 10.50
C LYS A 110 -4.14 -15.28 9.33
N ARG A 111 -4.79 -15.33 8.16
CA ARG A 111 -4.35 -14.61 6.95
C ARG A 111 -4.41 -13.10 7.15
N ALA A 112 -5.53 -12.59 7.67
CA ALA A 112 -5.72 -11.16 7.91
C ALA A 112 -4.72 -10.63 8.96
N ASP A 113 -4.55 -11.35 10.07
CA ASP A 113 -3.65 -10.93 11.15
C ASP A 113 -2.16 -10.96 10.69
N ALA A 114 -1.79 -11.91 9.83
CA ALA A 114 -0.44 -11.97 9.25
C ALA A 114 -0.15 -10.76 8.34
N ILE A 115 -1.07 -10.38 7.45
CA ILE A 115 -0.91 -9.21 6.56
C ILE A 115 -0.86 -7.92 7.38
N ALA A 116 -1.74 -7.78 8.38
CA ALA A 116 -1.75 -6.60 9.25
C ALA A 116 -0.44 -6.45 10.04
N SER A 117 0.07 -7.55 10.59
CA SER A 117 1.35 -7.56 11.31
C SER A 117 2.51 -7.16 10.40
N LEU A 118 2.54 -7.69 9.18
CA LEU A 118 3.57 -7.33 8.20
C LEU A 118 3.45 -5.87 7.73
N ALA A 119 2.23 -5.34 7.59
CA ALA A 119 2.00 -3.94 7.26
C ALA A 119 2.59 -2.99 8.32
N VAL A 120 2.39 -3.30 9.61
CA VAL A 120 2.96 -2.53 10.73
C VAL A 120 4.50 -2.51 10.67
N LEU A 121 5.12 -3.67 10.42
CA LEU A 121 6.58 -3.77 10.30
C LEU A 121 7.11 -2.95 9.11
N ILE A 122 6.45 -3.05 7.95
CA ILE A 122 6.85 -2.32 6.74
C ILE A 122 6.71 -0.82 6.95
N ARG A 123 5.58 -0.35 7.49
CA ARG A 123 5.36 1.08 7.80
C ARG A 123 6.40 1.61 8.76
N THR A 124 6.78 0.83 9.78
CA THR A 124 7.83 1.21 10.73
C THR A 124 9.17 1.38 10.02
N LYS A 125 9.55 0.41 9.17
CA LYS A 125 10.79 0.48 8.36
C LYS A 125 10.77 1.65 7.39
N HIS A 126 9.63 1.92 6.75
CA HIS A 126 9.48 3.03 5.79
C HIS A 126 9.48 4.40 6.48
N ARG A 127 8.91 4.52 7.68
CA ARG A 127 8.91 5.78 8.46
C ARG A 127 10.33 6.27 8.77
N GLU A 128 11.28 5.36 8.97
CA GLU A 128 12.68 5.71 9.18
C GLU A 128 13.34 6.30 7.92
N VAL A 129 12.76 6.01 6.74
CA VAL A 129 13.24 6.48 5.46
C VAL A 129 12.35 7.62 4.95
N THR A 130 12.82 8.85 5.14
CA THR A 130 12.13 10.10 4.75
C THR A 130 12.05 10.34 3.23
N SER A 131 12.23 9.31 2.41
CA SER A 131 12.37 9.43 0.97
C SER A 131 11.02 9.55 0.27
N LYS A 132 10.77 10.74 -0.31
CA LYS A 132 9.66 10.99 -1.24
C LYS A 132 9.64 10.03 -2.45
N TYR A 133 10.75 9.34 -2.74
CA TYR A 133 10.89 8.48 -3.91
C TYR A 133 10.15 7.14 -3.78
N LEU A 134 9.76 6.73 -2.56
CA LEU A 134 8.96 5.51 -2.36
C LEU A 134 7.46 5.74 -2.51
N HIS A 135 7.02 7.00 -2.52
CA HIS A 135 5.60 7.33 -2.65
C HIS A 135 5.10 7.00 -4.06
N LEU A 136 3.96 6.33 -4.18
CA LEU A 136 3.42 5.91 -5.47
C LEU A 136 2.81 7.06 -6.27
N ASN A 137 2.41 8.15 -5.58
CA ASN A 137 1.82 9.36 -6.15
C ASN A 137 0.66 9.05 -7.10
N ILE A 138 -0.23 8.13 -6.70
CA ILE A 138 -1.29 7.63 -7.58
C ILE A 138 -2.29 8.72 -7.93
N ALA A 139 -2.62 9.60 -6.97
CA ALA A 139 -3.57 10.69 -7.20
C ALA A 139 -3.05 11.71 -8.23
N GLU A 140 -1.73 11.91 -8.30
CA GLU A 140 -1.10 12.77 -9.31
C GLU A 140 -1.24 12.18 -10.72
N LYS A 141 -1.23 10.85 -10.85
CA LYS A 141 -1.24 10.13 -12.14
C LYS A 141 -2.65 9.77 -12.61
N SER A 142 -3.55 9.41 -11.69
CA SER A 142 -4.89 8.93 -12.02
C SER A 142 -5.86 9.17 -10.85
N ILE A 143 -6.27 10.42 -10.69
CA ILE A 143 -7.22 10.81 -9.64
C ILE A 143 -8.57 10.08 -9.76
N ASP A 144 -9.02 9.81 -10.99
CA ASP A 144 -10.31 9.14 -11.24
C ASP A 144 -10.36 7.73 -10.64
N ILE A 145 -9.22 7.03 -10.62
CA ILE A 145 -9.12 5.72 -9.95
C ILE A 145 -9.17 5.87 -8.43
N CYS A 146 -8.55 6.91 -7.87
CA CYS A 146 -8.59 7.16 -6.42
C CYS A 146 -10.00 7.50 -5.92
N ILE A 147 -10.86 8.11 -6.73
CA ILE A 147 -12.25 8.41 -6.35
C ILE A 147 -13.03 7.12 -6.05
N LEU A 148 -12.67 5.98 -6.66
CA LEU A 148 -13.30 4.69 -6.40
C LEU A 148 -13.12 4.21 -4.95
N LEU A 149 -12.12 4.74 -4.23
CA LEU A 149 -11.86 4.38 -2.84
C LEU A 149 -13.02 4.75 -1.91
N HIS A 150 -13.81 5.78 -2.26
CA HIS A 150 -14.97 6.22 -1.48
C HIS A 150 -16.03 5.12 -1.35
N PRO A 151 -16.62 4.62 -2.45
CA PRO A 151 -17.58 3.52 -2.35
C PRO A 151 -16.94 2.22 -1.85
N MET A 152 -15.65 1.96 -2.16
CA MET A 152 -14.96 0.76 -1.67
C MET A 152 -14.95 0.63 -0.14
N VAL A 153 -14.97 1.75 0.58
CA VAL A 153 -14.92 1.78 2.05
C VAL A 153 -16.01 0.94 2.75
N ILE A 154 -17.11 0.65 2.05
CA ILE A 154 -18.24 -0.10 2.60
C ILE A 154 -18.07 -1.62 2.55
N ARG A 155 -17.20 -2.17 1.67
CA ARG A 155 -16.97 -3.62 1.54
C ARG A 155 -15.50 -4.00 1.44
N THR A 156 -14.68 -3.20 0.75
CA THR A 156 -13.25 -3.44 0.52
C THR A 156 -12.40 -2.22 0.94
N PRO A 157 -12.53 -1.74 2.19
CA PRO A 157 -11.87 -0.53 2.64
C PRO A 157 -10.35 -0.56 2.43
N VAL A 158 -9.86 0.45 1.72
CA VAL A 158 -8.44 0.69 1.47
C VAL A 158 -7.90 1.57 2.59
N VAL A 159 -6.89 1.08 3.29
CA VAL A 159 -6.25 1.76 4.42
C VAL A 159 -5.13 2.69 3.96
N SER A 160 -4.36 2.30 2.94
CA SER A 160 -3.25 3.10 2.43
C SER A 160 -2.96 2.79 0.96
N ILE A 161 -2.47 3.80 0.25
CA ILE A 161 -1.86 3.65 -1.10
C ILE A 161 -0.47 4.30 -1.18
N GLN A 162 0.09 4.74 -0.05
CA GLN A 162 1.31 5.57 -0.02
C GLN A 162 2.50 4.84 -0.65
N TYR A 163 2.74 3.59 -0.25
CA TYR A 163 3.86 2.77 -0.75
C TYR A 163 3.39 1.56 -1.56
N TYR A 164 2.18 1.08 -1.25
CA TYR A 164 1.51 -0.05 -1.86
C TYR A 164 0.03 -0.01 -1.46
N LEU A 165 -0.80 -0.82 -2.12
CA LEU A 165 -2.22 -0.94 -1.76
C LEU A 165 -2.38 -1.80 -0.50
N GLU A 166 -2.90 -1.21 0.56
CA GLU A 166 -3.24 -1.90 1.79
C GLU A 166 -4.75 -1.91 2.01
N LEU A 167 -5.32 -3.11 2.21
CA LEU A 167 -6.72 -3.30 2.56
C LEU A 167 -6.91 -3.58 4.06
N HIS A 168 -8.10 -3.28 4.58
CA HIS A 168 -8.57 -3.92 5.81
C HIS A 168 -9.03 -5.34 5.47
N CYS A 169 -8.07 -6.28 5.49
CA CYS A 169 -8.31 -7.66 5.05
C CYS A 169 -9.37 -8.38 5.90
N ALA A 170 -9.36 -8.19 7.23
CA ALA A 170 -10.34 -8.84 8.10
C ALA A 170 -11.77 -8.41 7.76
N PHE A 171 -11.97 -7.11 7.48
CA PHE A 171 -13.27 -6.61 7.06
C PHE A 171 -13.63 -7.15 5.67
N THR A 172 -12.73 -7.00 4.71
CA THR A 172 -12.94 -7.47 3.32
C THR A 172 -13.30 -8.95 3.26
N PHE A 173 -12.57 -9.82 3.97
CA PHE A 173 -12.84 -11.26 3.99
C PHE A 173 -14.19 -11.58 4.62
N ASN A 174 -14.54 -10.88 5.70
CA ASN A 174 -15.82 -11.04 6.36
C ASN A 174 -16.98 -10.64 5.43
N GLU A 175 -16.83 -9.57 4.65
CA GLU A 175 -17.84 -9.14 3.68
C GLU A 175 -18.00 -10.11 2.51
N ILE A 176 -16.90 -10.71 2.01
CA ILE A 176 -16.96 -11.80 1.03
C ILE A 176 -17.74 -13.00 1.59
N ARG A 177 -17.47 -13.39 2.84
CA ARG A 177 -18.17 -14.50 3.51
C ARG A 177 -19.64 -14.19 3.75
N LYS A 178 -19.98 -12.96 4.18
CA LYS A 178 -21.37 -12.50 4.38
C LYS A 178 -22.18 -12.53 3.09
N ALA A 179 -21.56 -12.23 1.96
CA ALA A 179 -22.20 -12.34 0.65
C ALA A 179 -22.44 -13.80 0.20
N ASN A 180 -22.00 -14.80 0.97
CA ASN A 180 -22.09 -16.22 0.65
C ASN A 180 -21.58 -16.56 -0.76
N TYR A 181 -20.43 -15.96 -1.10
CA TYR A 181 -19.81 -16.07 -2.39
C TYR A 181 -19.35 -17.51 -2.65
N GLN A 182 -19.72 -18.12 -3.80
CA GLN A 182 -19.46 -19.55 -4.06
C GLN A 182 -17.96 -19.87 -4.01
N GLU A 183 -17.13 -18.99 -4.55
CA GLU A 183 -15.68 -19.16 -4.62
C GLU A 183 -14.97 -18.34 -3.50
N ALA A 184 -15.62 -18.14 -2.35
CA ALA A 184 -15.09 -17.30 -1.27
C ALA A 184 -13.68 -17.73 -0.80
N ASP A 185 -13.43 -19.05 -0.68
CA ASP A 185 -12.14 -19.58 -0.24
C ASP A 185 -11.00 -19.18 -1.17
N ASP A 186 -11.19 -19.40 -2.47
CA ASP A 186 -10.20 -19.08 -3.50
C ASP A 186 -10.02 -17.56 -3.61
N LEU A 187 -11.12 -16.81 -3.64
CA LEU A 187 -11.08 -15.35 -3.75
C LEU A 187 -10.31 -14.72 -2.58
N ILE A 188 -10.60 -15.14 -1.34
CA ILE A 188 -9.86 -14.68 -0.15
C ILE A 188 -8.39 -15.08 -0.24
N SER A 189 -8.08 -16.29 -0.72
CA SER A 189 -6.70 -16.75 -0.91
C SER A 189 -5.92 -15.87 -1.88
N TYR A 190 -6.48 -15.55 -3.04
CA TYR A 190 -5.81 -14.69 -4.01
C TYR A 190 -5.71 -13.23 -3.55
N ILE A 191 -6.71 -12.70 -2.84
CA ILE A 191 -6.61 -11.36 -2.25
C ILE A 191 -5.47 -11.32 -1.23
N TYR A 192 -5.38 -12.32 -0.35
CA TYR A 192 -4.26 -12.47 0.59
C TYR A 192 -2.91 -12.50 -0.13
N GLU A 193 -2.78 -13.31 -1.19
CA GLU A 193 -1.54 -13.40 -1.97
C GLU A 193 -1.19 -12.08 -2.67
N LEU A 194 -2.18 -11.36 -3.20
CA LEU A 194 -1.98 -10.04 -3.81
C LEU A 194 -1.48 -9.02 -2.77
N GLN A 195 -2.13 -8.94 -1.59
CA GLN A 195 -1.69 -8.06 -0.50
C GLN A 195 -0.26 -8.40 -0.06
N TYR A 196 0.08 -9.68 0.03
CA TYR A 196 1.44 -10.12 0.36
C TYR A 196 2.46 -9.75 -0.73
N ILE A 197 2.09 -9.86 -2.01
CA ILE A 197 2.94 -9.42 -3.13
C ILE A 197 3.17 -7.91 -3.09
N GLN A 198 2.12 -7.12 -2.82
CA GLN A 198 2.23 -5.66 -2.68
C GLN A 198 3.22 -5.26 -1.58
N GLN A 199 3.11 -5.91 -0.41
CA GLN A 199 4.04 -5.72 0.70
C GLN A 199 5.49 -6.10 0.36
N LYS A 200 5.69 -7.20 -0.38
CA LYS A 200 7.01 -7.62 -0.86
C LYS A 200 7.62 -6.61 -1.82
N ILE A 201 6.85 -6.10 -2.78
CA ILE A 201 7.32 -5.08 -3.72
C ILE A 201 7.78 -3.84 -2.96
N ALA A 202 6.96 -3.34 -2.02
CA ALA A 202 7.28 -2.15 -1.25
C ALA A 202 8.54 -2.32 -0.38
N LEU A 203 8.73 -3.51 0.21
CA LEU A 203 9.94 -3.84 0.97
C LEU A 203 11.18 -3.88 0.07
N THR A 204 11.09 -4.53 -1.08
CA THR A 204 12.21 -4.65 -2.03
C THR A 204 12.57 -3.30 -2.65
N LEU A 205 11.60 -2.44 -2.95
CA LEU A 205 11.84 -1.07 -3.41
C LEU A 205 12.58 -0.24 -2.36
N HIS A 206 12.19 -0.36 -1.10
CA HIS A 206 12.90 0.30 -0.01
C HIS A 206 14.37 -0.17 0.10
N GLU A 207 14.60 -1.47 -0.01
CA GLU A 207 15.96 -2.02 -0.01
C GLU A 207 16.76 -1.54 -1.22
N PHE A 208 16.15 -1.48 -2.41
CA PHE A 208 16.76 -0.92 -3.59
C PHE A 208 17.20 0.53 -3.37
N LEU A 209 16.31 1.36 -2.80
CA LEU A 209 16.60 2.76 -2.53
C LEU A 209 17.74 2.92 -1.52
N TYR A 210 17.77 2.10 -0.47
CA TYR A 210 18.88 2.08 0.48
C TYR A 210 20.21 1.74 -0.22
N LEU A 211 20.21 0.81 -1.16
CA LEU A 211 21.41 0.45 -1.93
C LEU A 211 21.88 1.59 -2.85
N ILE A 212 20.96 2.37 -3.42
CA ILE A 212 21.29 3.60 -4.15
C ILE A 212 22.01 4.59 -3.22
N ASP A 213 21.39 4.92 -2.09
CA ASP A 213 21.95 5.88 -1.11
C ASP A 213 23.31 5.42 -0.56
N TYR A 214 23.45 4.11 -0.31
CA TYR A 214 24.70 3.51 0.11
C TYR A 214 25.81 3.68 -0.94
N ASN A 215 25.50 3.41 -2.22
CA ASN A 215 26.45 3.55 -3.32
C ASN A 215 26.87 5.01 -3.53
N GLU A 216 25.95 5.97 -3.37
CA GLU A 216 26.27 7.40 -3.45
C GLU A 216 27.23 7.84 -2.33
N LYS A 217 27.12 7.26 -1.12
CA LYS A 217 27.88 7.70 0.06
C LYS A 217 29.24 7.02 0.27
N GLN A 218 29.45 5.78 -0.20
CA GLN A 218 30.58 4.92 0.25
C GLN A 218 31.64 4.61 -0.83
N LYS A 219 32.05 5.58 -1.65
CA LYS A 219 33.03 5.37 -2.76
C LYS A 219 34.31 4.62 -2.33
N GLY A 220 34.73 3.62 -3.12
CA GLY A 220 36.16 3.26 -3.26
C GLY A 220 36.61 1.79 -3.31
N THR A 221 35.77 0.76 -3.15
CA THR A 221 36.24 -0.65 -3.05
C THR A 221 35.24 -1.69 -3.58
N SER A 222 35.65 -2.98 -3.60
CA SER A 222 34.86 -4.17 -3.99
C SER A 222 33.47 -4.30 -3.34
N LEU A 223 33.20 -3.58 -2.25
CA LEU A 223 31.87 -3.47 -1.67
C LEU A 223 30.82 -2.83 -2.61
N LEU A 224 31.24 -1.95 -3.51
CA LEU A 224 30.35 -1.31 -4.50
C LEU A 224 29.77 -2.34 -5.47
N LEU A 225 30.60 -3.23 -6.01
CA LEU A 225 30.16 -4.31 -6.91
C LEU A 225 29.11 -5.22 -6.24
N ARG A 226 29.23 -5.44 -4.91
CA ARG A 226 28.25 -6.23 -4.16
C ARG A 226 26.91 -5.50 -4.03
N ALA A 227 26.92 -4.21 -3.69
CA ALA A 227 25.71 -3.41 -3.55
C ALA A 227 24.97 -3.26 -4.89
N GLU A 228 25.70 -3.09 -5.99
CA GLU A 228 25.15 -3.05 -7.35
C GLU A 228 24.51 -4.39 -7.75
N LEU A 229 25.19 -5.52 -7.51
CA LEU A 229 24.61 -6.84 -7.73
C LEU A 229 23.36 -7.07 -6.87
N SER A 230 23.36 -6.63 -5.61
CA SER A 230 22.17 -6.67 -4.76
C SER A 230 21.03 -5.82 -5.33
N ALA A 231 21.32 -4.63 -5.87
CA ALA A 231 20.30 -3.78 -6.48
C ALA A 231 19.70 -4.44 -7.74
N ILE A 232 20.54 -5.06 -8.59
CA ILE A 232 20.06 -5.86 -9.74
C ILE A 232 19.09 -6.95 -9.29
N ILE A 233 19.44 -7.71 -8.25
CA ILE A 233 18.58 -8.77 -7.69
C ILE A 233 17.25 -8.19 -7.18
N CYS A 234 17.29 -7.03 -6.51
CA CYS A 234 16.09 -6.33 -6.08
C CYS A 234 15.21 -5.94 -7.28
N ALA A 235 15.76 -5.39 -8.37
CA ALA A 235 14.99 -5.07 -9.58
C ALA A 235 14.33 -6.31 -10.20
N GLU A 236 15.09 -7.39 -10.40
CA GLU A 236 14.55 -8.64 -10.96
C GLU A 236 13.41 -9.22 -10.11
N THR A 237 13.56 -9.10 -8.80
CA THR A 237 12.56 -9.53 -7.83
C THR A 237 11.28 -8.70 -7.95
N VAL A 238 11.39 -7.37 -8.02
CA VAL A 238 10.22 -6.48 -8.20
C VAL A 238 9.51 -6.77 -9.53
N PHE A 239 10.24 -6.87 -10.65
CA PHE A 239 9.61 -7.21 -11.94
C PHE A 239 8.89 -8.56 -11.90
N SER A 240 9.47 -9.56 -11.23
CA SER A 240 8.84 -10.87 -11.08
C SER A 240 7.55 -10.80 -10.27
N TYR A 241 7.53 -10.00 -9.20
CA TYR A 241 6.33 -9.77 -8.39
C TYR A 241 5.26 -8.95 -9.11
N LEU A 242 5.64 -7.92 -9.87
CA LEU A 242 4.70 -7.15 -10.70
C LEU A 242 3.97 -8.05 -11.72
N LYS A 243 4.72 -8.93 -12.39
CA LYS A 243 4.13 -9.92 -13.31
C LYS A 243 3.21 -10.90 -12.59
N ALA A 244 3.62 -11.42 -11.44
CA ALA A 244 2.79 -12.30 -10.64
C ALA A 244 1.49 -11.62 -10.16
N SER A 245 1.56 -10.33 -9.83
CA SER A 245 0.42 -9.49 -9.46
C SER A 245 -0.60 -9.39 -10.61
N ILE A 246 -0.14 -9.13 -11.83
CA ILE A 246 -1.02 -9.08 -13.03
C ILE A 246 -1.73 -10.42 -13.26
N GLU A 247 -0.99 -11.53 -13.23
CA GLU A 247 -1.57 -12.86 -13.45
C GLU A 247 -2.60 -13.24 -12.37
N LYS A 248 -2.37 -12.85 -11.11
CA LYS A 248 -3.32 -13.07 -10.03
C LYS A 248 -4.52 -12.14 -10.09
N THR A 249 -4.32 -10.91 -10.55
CA THR A 249 -5.42 -9.96 -10.79
C THR A 249 -6.42 -10.54 -11.79
N ILE A 250 -5.93 -11.12 -12.89
CA ILE A 250 -6.77 -11.82 -13.88
C ILE A 250 -7.60 -12.93 -13.23
N VAL A 251 -6.99 -13.73 -12.36
CA VAL A 251 -7.70 -14.81 -11.65
C VAL A 251 -8.75 -14.23 -10.71
N VAL A 252 -8.43 -13.19 -9.94
CA VAL A 252 -9.39 -12.51 -9.04
C VAL A 252 -10.58 -11.96 -9.81
N ILE A 253 -10.37 -11.29 -10.94
CA ILE A 253 -11.46 -10.80 -11.80
C ILE A 253 -12.34 -11.96 -12.26
N GLY A 254 -11.73 -13.08 -12.66
CA GLY A 254 -12.49 -14.28 -13.01
C GLY A 254 -13.36 -14.79 -11.87
N LEU A 255 -12.79 -14.89 -10.66
CA LEU A 255 -13.52 -15.32 -9.47
C LEU A 255 -14.67 -14.36 -9.12
N ILE A 256 -14.48 -13.04 -9.25
CA ILE A 256 -15.52 -12.00 -9.07
C ILE A 256 -16.71 -12.16 -10.03
N TYR A 257 -16.53 -12.87 -11.15
CA TYR A 257 -17.61 -13.13 -12.11
C TYR A 257 -17.92 -14.62 -12.28
N GLY A 258 -17.43 -15.48 -11.38
CA GLY A 258 -17.67 -16.93 -11.43
C GLY A 258 -17.03 -17.66 -12.61
N ILE A 259 -16.04 -17.05 -13.27
CA ILE A 259 -15.29 -17.62 -14.40
C ILE A 259 -14.22 -18.57 -13.85
N LYS A 260 -14.50 -19.87 -13.95
CA LYS A 260 -13.61 -20.93 -13.44
C LYS A 260 -12.47 -21.25 -14.41
N ASN A 261 -11.46 -21.96 -13.91
CA ASN A 261 -10.37 -22.55 -14.71
C ASN A 261 -9.49 -21.54 -15.46
N LEU A 262 -9.36 -20.31 -14.96
CA LEU A 262 -8.42 -19.34 -15.55
C LEU A 262 -6.96 -19.75 -15.36
N GLU A 263 -6.62 -20.41 -14.26
CA GLU A 263 -5.24 -20.86 -14.02
C GLU A 263 -4.81 -22.01 -14.93
N SER A 264 -5.72 -22.89 -15.32
CA SER A 264 -5.40 -24.02 -16.19
C SER A 264 -5.16 -23.61 -17.65
N LYS A 265 -5.46 -22.35 -17.99
CA LYS A 265 -5.19 -21.79 -19.31
C LYS A 265 -3.71 -21.48 -19.47
N LYS A 266 -3.09 -22.13 -20.47
CA LYS A 266 -1.65 -22.09 -20.73
C LYS A 266 -1.11 -20.72 -21.12
N THR A 267 -1.91 -19.88 -21.79
CA THR A 267 -1.44 -18.61 -22.33
C THR A 267 -2.19 -17.43 -21.73
N HIS A 268 -1.47 -16.34 -21.52
CA HIS A 268 -2.04 -15.09 -21.03
C HIS A 268 -3.21 -14.61 -21.91
N LYS A 269 -3.03 -14.61 -23.23
CA LYS A 269 -4.10 -14.30 -24.20
C LYS A 269 -5.35 -15.15 -23.98
N SER A 270 -5.20 -16.47 -23.82
CA SER A 270 -6.35 -17.35 -23.59
C SER A 270 -7.10 -17.09 -22.28
N LYS A 271 -6.43 -16.50 -21.27
CA LYS A 271 -7.07 -16.04 -20.03
C LYS A 271 -7.88 -14.77 -20.28
N LEU A 272 -7.29 -13.79 -20.97
CA LEU A 272 -7.99 -12.55 -21.33
C LEU A 272 -9.20 -12.83 -22.22
N ASP A 273 -9.08 -13.72 -23.20
CA ASP A 273 -10.21 -14.11 -24.07
C ASP A 273 -11.35 -14.75 -23.25
N ALA A 274 -11.03 -15.48 -22.17
CA ALA A 274 -12.07 -16.01 -21.27
C ALA A 274 -12.71 -14.95 -20.39
N LEU A 275 -11.94 -13.99 -19.88
CA LEU A 275 -12.49 -12.85 -19.15
C LEU A 275 -13.44 -12.05 -20.05
N GLU A 276 -12.97 -11.70 -21.26
CA GLU A 276 -13.76 -10.89 -22.19
C GLU A 276 -15.08 -11.56 -22.58
N ASN A 277 -15.12 -12.89 -22.70
CA ASN A 277 -16.37 -13.60 -23.01
C ASN A 277 -17.26 -13.87 -21.78
N GLY A 278 -16.67 -13.94 -20.58
CA GLY A 278 -17.40 -14.32 -19.36
C GLY A 278 -17.93 -13.14 -18.53
N ILE A 279 -17.37 -11.94 -18.69
CA ILE A 279 -17.74 -10.77 -17.88
C ILE A 279 -19.02 -10.12 -18.44
N PRO A 280 -20.01 -9.76 -17.59
CA PRO A 280 -21.22 -9.07 -18.01
C PRO A 280 -20.96 -7.70 -18.67
N GLU A 281 -21.72 -7.36 -19.72
CA GLU A 281 -21.57 -6.11 -20.49
C GLU A 281 -21.75 -4.84 -19.65
N ASN A 282 -22.60 -4.86 -18.63
CA ASN A 282 -22.74 -3.73 -17.70
C ASN A 282 -21.48 -3.48 -16.88
N SER A 283 -20.76 -4.53 -16.48
CA SER A 283 -19.47 -4.41 -15.81
C SER A 283 -18.38 -3.92 -16.77
N LYS A 284 -18.42 -4.34 -18.04
CA LYS A 284 -17.47 -3.86 -19.06
C LYS A 284 -17.58 -2.38 -19.40
N LYS A 285 -18.79 -1.81 -19.22
CA LYS A 285 -19.06 -0.38 -19.43
C LYS A 285 -18.48 0.52 -18.34
N GLN A 286 -18.06 -0.03 -17.22
CA GLN A 286 -17.41 0.73 -16.15
C GLN A 286 -16.05 1.23 -16.62
N PHE A 287 -15.73 2.50 -16.34
CA PHE A 287 -14.47 3.10 -16.81
C PHE A 287 -13.23 2.37 -16.26
N TYR A 288 -13.31 1.90 -15.01
CA TYR A 288 -12.20 1.19 -14.36
C TYR A 288 -12.04 -0.25 -14.90
N TYR A 289 -13.08 -0.87 -15.46
CA TYR A 289 -12.89 -2.14 -16.18
C TYR A 289 -12.01 -1.92 -17.42
N GLN A 290 -12.31 -0.89 -18.22
CA GLN A 290 -11.54 -0.57 -19.41
C GLN A 290 -10.09 -0.25 -19.07
N PHE A 291 -9.88 0.54 -18.00
CA PHE A 291 -8.56 0.85 -17.44
C PHE A 291 -7.79 -0.43 -17.05
N ILE A 292 -8.42 -1.34 -16.31
CA ILE A 292 -7.81 -2.62 -15.92
C ILE A 292 -7.42 -3.41 -17.17
N MET A 293 -8.33 -3.55 -18.12
CA MET A 293 -8.12 -4.33 -19.34
C MET A 293 -7.00 -3.76 -20.21
N GLU A 294 -6.88 -2.44 -20.29
CA GLU A 294 -5.76 -1.80 -20.98
C GLU A 294 -4.42 -2.20 -20.35
N PHE A 295 -4.34 -2.20 -19.02
CA PHE A 295 -3.10 -2.50 -18.33
C PHE A 295 -2.74 -3.99 -18.31
N ILE A 296 -3.71 -4.90 -18.18
CA ILE A 296 -3.41 -6.33 -18.12
C ILE A 296 -3.16 -6.96 -19.49
N LYS A 297 -3.25 -6.21 -20.60
CA LYS A 297 -2.94 -6.72 -21.95
C LYS A 297 -1.50 -7.23 -22.06
N SER A 298 -1.30 -8.14 -23.02
CA SER A 298 0.00 -8.75 -23.29
C SER A 298 1.11 -7.73 -23.56
N GLU A 299 0.79 -6.58 -24.17
CA GLU A 299 1.76 -5.53 -24.49
C GLU A 299 2.48 -4.98 -23.24
N ASN A 300 1.77 -4.82 -22.11
CA ASN A 300 2.40 -4.36 -20.86
C ASN A 300 3.18 -5.48 -20.17
N LEU A 301 2.73 -6.74 -20.29
CA LEU A 301 3.54 -7.88 -19.86
C LEU A 301 4.81 -8.01 -20.68
N ASP A 302 4.75 -7.75 -21.98
CA ASP A 302 5.89 -7.71 -22.87
C ASP A 302 6.81 -6.54 -22.52
N GLU A 303 6.28 -5.39 -22.13
CA GLU A 303 7.05 -4.28 -21.58
C GLU A 303 7.82 -4.70 -20.30
N LEU A 304 7.14 -5.32 -19.33
CA LEU A 304 7.77 -5.84 -18.11
C LEU A 304 8.81 -6.94 -18.41
N ASN A 305 8.52 -7.83 -19.37
CA ASN A 305 9.46 -8.85 -19.83
C ASN A 305 10.65 -8.21 -20.55
N ASN A 306 10.45 -7.16 -21.33
CA ASN A 306 11.52 -6.41 -22.01
C ASN A 306 12.39 -5.69 -20.99
N PHE A 307 11.81 -5.14 -19.92
CA PHE A 307 12.61 -4.59 -18.83
C PHE A 307 13.44 -5.67 -18.13
N ARG A 308 12.82 -6.80 -17.77
CA ARG A 308 13.53 -7.93 -17.11
C ARG A 308 14.59 -8.57 -18.01
N THR A 309 14.30 -8.81 -19.27
CA THR A 309 15.26 -9.36 -20.25
C THR A 309 16.30 -8.33 -20.66
N GLY A 310 15.96 -7.04 -20.61
CA GLY A 310 16.84 -5.90 -20.83
C GLY A 310 17.98 -5.79 -19.83
N ILE A 311 17.73 -6.19 -18.57
CA ILE A 311 18.76 -6.43 -17.56
C ILE A 311 19.85 -7.38 -18.09
N LEU A 312 19.47 -8.32 -18.96
CA LEU A 312 20.34 -9.38 -19.48
C LEU A 312 20.75 -9.19 -20.95
N HIS A 313 20.14 -8.27 -21.73
CA HIS A 313 20.36 -8.12 -23.17
C HIS A 313 20.06 -6.70 -23.73
N LYS A 314 20.69 -6.37 -24.88
CA LYS A 314 20.65 -5.09 -25.63
C LYS A 314 19.29 -4.41 -25.91
N LYS A 315 18.12 -5.03 -25.62
CA LYS A 315 16.78 -4.55 -26.06
C LYS A 315 15.85 -4.00 -24.97
N GLY A 316 16.24 -4.08 -23.70
CA GLY A 316 15.65 -3.28 -22.60
C GLY A 316 16.78 -2.68 -21.80
N ILE A 317 16.48 -1.87 -20.76
CA ILE A 317 17.44 -1.09 -19.94
C ILE A 317 18.80 -1.78 -19.82
N SER A 318 19.68 -1.56 -20.82
CA SER A 318 20.99 -2.23 -20.90
C SER A 318 21.87 -1.85 -19.73
N ASP A 319 21.47 -0.75 -19.11
CA ASP A 319 22.08 -0.08 -18.01
C ASP A 319 22.23 -1.01 -16.77
N LEU A 320 21.54 -2.16 -16.68
CA LEU A 320 21.72 -3.17 -15.60
C LEU A 320 22.78 -4.24 -15.81
N GLN A 321 23.48 -4.25 -16.94
CA GLN A 321 24.56 -5.21 -17.17
C GLN A 321 25.84 -4.83 -16.40
N PRO A 322 26.59 -5.79 -15.81
CA PRO A 322 27.74 -5.51 -14.94
C PRO A 322 28.80 -4.56 -15.54
N HIS A 323 29.02 -4.62 -16.86
CA HIS A 323 29.98 -3.75 -17.55
C HIS A 323 29.56 -2.27 -17.61
N ASN A 324 28.30 -1.93 -17.29
CA ASN A 324 27.83 -0.56 -17.16
C ASN A 324 28.10 0.05 -15.78
N TYR A 325 28.57 -0.75 -14.82
CA TYR A 325 28.85 -0.35 -13.44
C TYR A 325 30.35 -0.24 -13.16
N VAL A 326 31.16 -1.10 -13.78
CA VAL A 326 32.61 -1.15 -13.55
C VAL A 326 33.28 0.18 -13.93
N GLY A 327 33.92 0.81 -12.94
CA GLY A 327 34.74 2.01 -13.16
C GLY A 327 33.96 3.30 -13.42
N LYS A 328 32.62 3.29 -13.28
CA LYS A 328 31.78 4.48 -13.39
C LYS A 328 31.59 5.18 -12.05
N ASP A 329 31.38 6.49 -12.10
CA ASP A 329 31.02 7.27 -10.92
C ASP A 329 29.61 6.94 -10.45
N ALA A 330 29.38 6.95 -9.13
CA ALA A 330 28.09 6.65 -8.50
C ALA A 330 26.92 7.47 -9.08
N GLU A 331 27.14 8.76 -9.37
CA GLU A 331 26.15 9.66 -9.99
C GLU A 331 25.79 9.28 -11.44
N SER A 332 26.67 8.52 -12.10
CA SER A 332 26.47 8.02 -13.46
C SER A 332 25.92 6.58 -13.49
N LEU A 333 25.68 5.98 -12.31
CA LEU A 333 25.05 4.68 -12.22
C LEU A 333 23.55 4.80 -12.56
N PRO A 334 23.02 3.88 -13.38
CA PRO A 334 21.64 3.96 -13.84
C PRO A 334 20.62 3.50 -12.81
N LEU A 335 21.05 3.10 -11.60
CA LEU A 335 20.20 2.55 -10.53
C LEU A 335 19.00 3.45 -10.22
N LYS A 336 19.18 4.77 -10.23
CA LYS A 336 18.09 5.72 -10.00
C LYS A 336 17.01 5.66 -11.09
N LYS A 337 17.41 5.63 -12.37
CA LYS A 337 16.50 5.50 -13.51
C LYS A 337 15.70 4.20 -13.43
N ILE A 338 16.35 3.10 -13.04
CA ILE A 338 15.67 1.80 -12.88
C ILE A 338 14.68 1.87 -11.73
N PHE A 339 15.08 2.43 -10.60
CA PHE A 339 14.20 2.59 -9.46
C PHE A 339 12.95 3.41 -9.83
N GLU A 340 13.10 4.51 -10.58
CA GLU A 340 11.98 5.31 -11.08
C GLU A 340 11.03 4.47 -11.95
N ILE A 341 11.57 3.63 -12.85
CA ILE A 341 10.76 2.71 -13.68
C ILE A 341 10.02 1.68 -12.82
N LEU A 342 10.67 1.11 -11.80
CA LEU A 342 10.04 0.13 -10.91
C LEU A 342 8.90 0.75 -10.10
N VAL A 343 9.09 1.96 -9.56
CA VAL A 343 8.04 2.70 -8.84
C VAL A 343 6.90 3.08 -9.77
N GLU A 344 7.19 3.50 -11.00
CA GLU A 344 6.17 3.79 -12.00
C GLU A 344 5.30 2.56 -12.30
N GLN A 345 5.93 1.41 -12.56
CA GLN A 345 5.21 0.16 -12.84
C GLN A 345 4.43 -0.35 -11.62
N GLN A 346 4.96 -0.17 -10.41
CA GLN A 346 4.23 -0.47 -9.18
C GLN A 346 3.02 0.45 -8.99
N SER A 347 3.15 1.74 -9.26
CA SER A 347 2.04 2.69 -9.20
C SER A 347 0.91 2.31 -10.15
N LYS A 348 1.23 1.91 -11.39
CA LYS A 348 0.24 1.39 -12.34
C LYS A 348 -0.40 0.08 -11.85
N ASN A 349 0.39 -0.84 -11.33
CA ASN A 349 -0.11 -2.10 -10.77
C ASN A 349 -1.07 -1.86 -9.59
N THR A 350 -0.75 -0.92 -8.70
CA THR A 350 -1.62 -0.53 -7.60
C THR A 350 -2.94 0.08 -8.12
N ALA A 351 -2.91 0.96 -9.11
CA ALA A 351 -4.13 1.52 -9.70
C ALA A 351 -5.05 0.42 -10.27
N VAL A 352 -4.47 -0.61 -10.90
CA VAL A 352 -5.23 -1.76 -11.40
C VAL A 352 -5.87 -2.58 -10.28
N LEU A 353 -5.17 -2.73 -9.15
CA LEU A 353 -5.75 -3.42 -8.00
C LEU A 353 -6.89 -2.61 -7.36
N ILE A 354 -6.79 -1.28 -7.31
CA ILE A 354 -7.90 -0.41 -6.88
C ILE A 354 -9.13 -0.66 -7.77
N GLY A 355 -8.96 -0.63 -9.09
CA GLY A 355 -10.04 -0.94 -10.03
C GLY A 355 -10.59 -2.36 -9.83
N THR A 356 -9.73 -3.35 -9.60
CA THR A 356 -10.14 -4.74 -9.40
C THR A 356 -10.97 -4.92 -8.13
N TYR A 357 -10.56 -4.29 -7.03
CA TYR A 357 -11.33 -4.32 -5.78
C TYR A 357 -12.57 -3.43 -5.82
N SER A 358 -12.62 -2.44 -6.72
CA SER A 358 -13.86 -1.73 -7.05
C SER A 358 -14.88 -2.66 -7.69
N LEU A 359 -14.47 -3.48 -8.68
CA LEU A 359 -15.33 -4.51 -9.27
C LEU A 359 -15.85 -5.49 -8.20
N LEU A 360 -14.97 -5.92 -7.28
CA LEU A 360 -15.37 -6.77 -6.15
C LEU A 360 -16.41 -6.06 -5.27
N THR A 361 -16.18 -4.78 -4.94
CA THR A 361 -17.12 -4.00 -4.12
C THR A 361 -18.49 -3.95 -4.77
N ASP A 362 -18.57 -3.68 -6.07
CA ASP A 362 -19.84 -3.60 -6.78
C ASP A 362 -20.60 -4.93 -6.71
N GLU A 363 -19.91 -6.05 -6.93
CA GLU A 363 -20.54 -7.37 -6.85
C GLU A 363 -21.00 -7.70 -5.43
N LEU A 364 -20.19 -7.38 -4.41
CA LEU A 364 -20.59 -7.57 -3.01
C LEU A 364 -21.80 -6.72 -2.65
N VAL A 365 -21.87 -5.46 -3.10
CA VAL A 365 -23.01 -4.56 -2.88
C VAL A 365 -24.26 -5.04 -3.60
N LYS A 366 -24.13 -5.58 -4.82
CA LYS A 366 -25.27 -6.15 -5.57
C LYS A 366 -25.85 -7.37 -4.86
N ILE A 367 -25.00 -8.26 -4.37
CA ILE A 367 -25.42 -9.51 -3.71
C ILE A 367 -25.98 -9.23 -2.32
N ASN A 368 -25.31 -8.38 -1.57
CA ASN A 368 -25.67 -7.98 -0.23
C ASN A 368 -25.62 -6.45 -0.15
N PRO A 369 -26.74 -5.74 -0.33
CA PRO A 369 -26.76 -4.27 -0.23
C PRO A 369 -26.48 -3.79 1.21
N PRO A 370 -25.62 -2.79 1.42
CA PRO A 370 -25.38 -2.25 2.75
C PRO A 370 -26.59 -1.45 3.24
N ASN A 371 -26.88 -1.51 4.53
CA ASN A 371 -27.88 -0.66 5.16
C ASN A 371 -27.28 0.73 5.51
N ILE A 372 -26.64 1.35 4.53
CA ILE A 372 -25.94 2.63 4.64
C ILE A 372 -26.33 3.45 3.42
N SER A 373 -26.78 4.69 3.64
CA SER A 373 -27.08 5.60 2.54
C SER A 373 -25.78 6.05 1.87
N PRO A 374 -25.68 6.11 0.54
CA PRO A 374 -24.50 6.66 -0.14
C PRO A 374 -24.16 8.10 0.29
N PHE A 375 -25.15 8.85 0.79
CA PHE A 375 -24.97 10.21 1.30
C PHE A 375 -24.35 10.28 2.70
N GLU A 376 -24.25 9.14 3.40
CA GLU A 376 -23.58 9.04 4.71
C GLU A 376 -22.07 8.86 4.57
N ILE A 377 -21.59 8.46 3.39
CA ILE A 377 -20.17 8.32 3.10
C ILE A 377 -19.60 9.72 2.82
N PRO A 378 -18.54 10.14 3.53
CA PRO A 378 -17.98 11.47 3.33
C PRO A 378 -17.40 11.62 1.91
N LEU A 379 -17.87 12.66 1.21
CA LEU A 379 -17.40 13.12 -0.11
C LEU A 379 -16.05 13.78 -0.01
#